data_AF-A0A357WXZ3-F1
#
_entry.id   AF-A0A357WXZ3-F1
#
_cell.length_a   1.000
_cell.length_b   1.000
_cell.length_c   1.000
_cell.angle_alpha   90.00
_cell.angle_beta   90.00
_cell.angle_gamma   90.00
#
_symmetry.space_group_name_H-M   'P 1'
#
loop_
_entity.id
_entity.type
_entity.pdbx_description
1 polymer ?
#
loop_
_entity_poly.entity_id
_entity_poly.type
_entity_poly.pdbx_seq_one_letter_code
_entity_poly.pdbx_strand_id
1 'polypeptide(L)'
;MATDHNIKLHSADISTSCLINAVRVSFGTWLSGNKSKHETALILSSLDSASEQMLKRKIIDCSLWEITNPAVFIEVYNKARDNKLFRVMDKKCYLSFMRDGRVFLKFLKSKPAIQIDNASKNISPLDEQQTTPLTIKDAVVTVLTESSQALTANEIYDEIVKRRLYTFGAQNPVNVVRNIIESACDNSTYSEQNRASVPYFHFEVNEAGKRVYCLLNDIQKYHQQPVNTNVYSSSLSNIVDLEEGKAGIREILEAHFQTLYGYSNISILWNAAQDTLPLFLNDNAINTADQLWRLTYNAFENEYVMSYPHIWKAQPNYPQSYVGVIINLARQLGGTVTREQIDDYFTRIKQRSPINATVIRQGLLMFYASKHFILTEIVELTNERCAAITKSLNKLFACENVSYIVLRDIASKWFSSLPTIKGGLSWTALLLQETLRLRPGIGYRVIFSGLDGQALDTLGAAIVPNESDISCFADLVHRYCQERKILGKKMATEELRTLLRDVGMLEGNELIYNLHKALKDYRFAFTDENRMVKILER
;
A
#
# COMPACT_ATOMS: atom_id res chain seq x y z
N MET A 1 -43.75 13.37 -0.59
CA MET A 1 -43.90 14.65 0.13
C MET A 1 -43.12 14.55 1.42
N ALA A 2 -42.34 15.59 1.69
CA ALA A 2 -41.40 15.71 2.79
C ALA A 2 -42.04 15.61 4.18
N THR A 3 -41.25 15.18 5.15
CA THR A 3 -41.18 15.87 6.45
C THR A 3 -39.73 15.89 6.91
N ASP A 4 -39.08 17.01 6.59
CA ASP A 4 -37.91 17.53 7.28
C ASP A 4 -38.13 17.49 8.79
N HIS A 5 -37.20 16.92 9.54
CA HIS A 5 -36.99 17.27 10.94
C HIS A 5 -35.71 18.10 11.03
N ASN A 6 -35.90 19.33 10.58
CA ASN A 6 -35.04 20.47 10.77
C ASN A 6 -35.06 20.83 12.27
N ILE A 7 -34.05 20.43 13.03
CA ILE A 7 -33.83 20.98 14.37
C ILE A 7 -33.05 22.28 14.19
N LYS A 8 -33.81 23.37 14.07
CA LYS A 8 -33.33 24.74 14.32
C LYS A 8 -32.79 24.83 15.74
N LEU A 9 -31.47 24.98 15.87
CA LEU A 9 -30.87 25.65 17.03
C LEU A 9 -30.62 27.10 16.63
N HIS A 10 -31.45 28.00 17.17
CA HIS A 10 -31.32 29.43 16.99
C HIS A 10 -30.15 29.97 17.84
N SER A 11 -29.16 30.53 17.14
CA SER A 11 -28.39 31.75 17.45
C SER A 11 -27.68 31.87 18.81
N ALA A 12 -26.46 31.34 18.86
CA ALA A 12 -25.26 32.16 18.78
C ALA A 12 -24.26 31.34 17.95
N ASP A 13 -23.51 31.94 17.03
CA ASP A 13 -22.58 31.25 16.12
C ASP A 13 -21.47 30.53 16.90
N ILE A 14 -21.80 29.36 17.44
CA ILE A 14 -20.85 28.41 18.01
C ILE A 14 -20.36 27.61 16.81
N SER A 15 -19.14 27.88 16.37
CA SER A 15 -18.48 27.04 15.38
C SER A 15 -18.60 25.57 15.80
N THR A 16 -18.99 24.67 14.90
CA THR A 16 -19.05 23.22 15.13
C THR A 16 -17.75 22.70 15.77
N SER A 17 -16.60 23.33 15.46
CA SER A 17 -15.31 23.03 16.08
C SER A 17 -15.24 23.36 17.57
N CYS A 18 -15.89 24.44 18.02
CA CYS A 18 -15.94 24.86 19.42
C CYS A 18 -16.77 23.86 20.25
N LEU A 19 -17.90 23.40 19.71
CA LEU A 19 -18.73 22.37 20.35
C LEU A 19 -17.99 21.02 20.45
N ILE A 20 -17.36 20.57 19.36
CA ILE A 20 -16.55 19.33 19.35
C ILE A 20 -15.47 19.37 20.44
N ASN A 21 -14.75 20.49 20.53
CA ASN A 21 -13.70 20.66 21.52
C ASN A 21 -14.26 20.69 22.95
N ALA A 22 -15.36 21.42 23.18
CA ALA A 22 -15.99 21.51 24.49
C ALA A 22 -16.45 20.13 25.01
N VAL A 23 -17.16 19.35 24.18
CA VAL A 23 -17.65 18.02 24.56
C VAL A 23 -16.50 17.05 24.84
N ARG A 24 -15.45 17.07 24.00
CA ARG A 24 -14.27 16.22 24.15
C ARG A 24 -13.48 16.56 25.42
N VAL A 25 -13.30 17.84 25.71
CA VAL A 25 -12.63 18.33 26.93
C VAL A 25 -13.46 17.98 28.17
N SER A 26 -14.77 18.24 28.17
CA SER A 26 -15.66 17.89 29.28
C SER A 26 -15.64 16.39 29.57
N PHE A 27 -15.61 15.53 28.55
CA PHE A 27 -15.50 14.09 28.73
C PHE A 27 -14.14 13.67 29.29
N GLY A 28 -13.04 14.26 28.80
CA GLY A 28 -11.70 14.02 29.33
C GLY A 28 -11.54 14.39 30.80
N THR A 29 -12.12 15.53 31.21
CA THR A 29 -12.16 15.97 32.60
C THR A 29 -12.98 15.00 33.46
N TRP A 30 -14.16 14.58 32.98
CA TRP A 30 -15.02 13.61 33.68
C TRP A 30 -14.36 12.24 33.84
N LEU A 31 -13.61 11.77 32.83
CA LEU A 31 -12.85 10.53 32.90
C LEU A 31 -11.69 10.62 33.90
N SER A 32 -11.00 11.75 33.96
CA SER A 32 -9.85 11.97 34.85
C SER A 32 -10.21 11.94 36.33
N GLY A 33 -11.49 12.14 36.68
CA GLY A 33 -12.00 11.94 38.04
C GLY A 33 -12.12 10.46 38.46
N ASN A 34 -12.05 9.51 37.51
CA ASN A 34 -12.30 8.09 37.76
C ASN A 34 -11.20 7.15 37.24
N LYS A 35 -10.26 7.65 36.42
CA LYS A 35 -9.25 6.85 35.71
C LYS A 35 -7.89 7.56 35.68
N SER A 36 -6.83 6.78 35.48
CA SER A 36 -5.48 7.33 35.30
C SER A 36 -5.40 8.20 34.04
N LYS A 37 -4.49 9.19 34.03
CA LYS A 37 -4.25 10.05 32.85
C LYS A 37 -3.98 9.24 31.57
N HIS A 38 -3.28 8.11 31.71
CA HIS A 38 -2.98 7.23 30.59
C HIS A 38 -4.25 6.55 30.04
N GLU A 39 -5.11 6.03 30.91
CA GLU A 39 -6.39 5.44 30.49
C GLU A 39 -7.33 6.47 29.86
N THR A 40 -7.38 7.69 30.39
CA THR A 40 -8.17 8.78 29.80
C THR A 40 -7.74 9.07 28.36
N ALA A 41 -6.43 9.18 28.12
CA ALA A 41 -5.90 9.42 26.77
C ALA A 41 -6.22 8.27 25.80
N LEU A 42 -6.13 7.02 26.26
CA LEU A 42 -6.47 5.86 25.43
C LEU A 42 -7.96 5.82 25.06
N ILE A 43 -8.86 6.17 25.99
CA ILE A 43 -10.31 6.19 25.74
C ILE A 43 -10.67 7.32 24.77
N LEU A 44 -10.07 8.52 24.92
CA LEU A 44 -10.29 9.64 24.00
C LEU A 44 -9.83 9.29 22.58
N SER A 45 -8.61 8.75 22.43
CA SER A 45 -8.06 8.34 21.13
C SER A 45 -8.87 7.22 20.46
N SER A 46 -9.40 6.28 21.25
CA SER A 46 -10.28 5.21 20.78
C SER A 46 -11.57 5.77 20.17
N LEU A 47 -12.19 6.77 20.82
CA LEU A 47 -13.40 7.43 20.33
C LEU A 47 -13.12 8.35 19.14
N ASP A 48 -11.99 9.07 19.13
CA ASP A 48 -11.53 9.87 17.98
C ASP A 48 -11.41 8.97 16.73
N SER A 49 -10.71 7.85 16.88
CA SER A 49 -10.51 6.87 15.80
C SER A 49 -11.83 6.26 15.31
N ALA A 50 -12.73 5.93 16.23
CA ALA A 50 -14.04 5.39 15.88
C ALA A 50 -14.91 6.41 15.13
N SER A 51 -14.92 7.67 15.59
CA SER A 51 -15.64 8.77 14.95
C SER A 51 -15.18 8.96 13.51
N GLU A 52 -13.87 9.05 13.29
CA GLU A 52 -13.28 9.23 11.95
C GLU A 52 -13.60 8.06 11.02
N GLN A 53 -13.44 6.82 11.48
CA GLN A 53 -13.69 5.64 10.66
C GLN A 53 -15.17 5.49 10.29
N MET A 54 -16.09 5.84 11.21
CA MET A 54 -17.53 5.79 10.93
C MET A 54 -17.97 6.90 9.99
N LEU A 55 -17.42 8.11 10.11
CA LEU A 55 -17.68 9.23 9.20
C LEU A 55 -17.18 8.93 7.78
N LYS A 56 -15.93 8.48 7.65
CA LYS A 56 -15.32 8.12 6.35
C LYS A 56 -16.14 7.09 5.58
N ARG A 57 -16.81 6.20 6.31
CA ARG A 57 -17.61 5.09 5.75
C ARG A 57 -19.11 5.39 5.72
N LYS A 58 -19.52 6.63 6.03
CA LYS A 58 -20.92 7.07 6.04
C LYS A 58 -21.83 6.20 6.93
N ILE A 59 -21.28 5.70 8.04
CA ILE A 59 -22.03 4.94 9.06
C ILE A 59 -22.77 5.93 9.97
N ILE A 60 -22.14 7.07 10.24
CA ILE A 60 -22.70 8.21 10.97
C ILE A 60 -22.51 9.47 10.14
N ASP A 61 -23.32 10.49 10.39
CA ASP A 61 -23.36 11.74 9.60
C ASP A 61 -22.70 12.92 10.32
N CYS A 62 -22.37 12.78 11.60
CA CYS A 62 -21.68 13.79 12.41
C CYS A 62 -20.66 13.14 13.35
N SER A 63 -19.72 13.93 13.88
CA SER A 63 -18.72 13.43 14.83
C SER A 63 -19.39 12.96 16.12
N LEU A 64 -18.85 11.89 16.73
CA LEU A 64 -19.30 11.43 18.05
C LEU A 64 -19.23 12.55 19.11
N TRP A 65 -18.30 13.50 18.95
CA TRP A 65 -18.13 14.64 19.84
C TRP A 65 -19.18 15.75 19.66
N GLU A 66 -19.99 15.69 18.61
CA GLU A 66 -21.13 16.61 18.43
C GLU A 66 -22.37 16.09 19.18
N ILE A 67 -22.35 14.85 19.66
CA ILE A 67 -23.50 14.20 20.29
C ILE A 67 -23.48 14.46 21.79
N THR A 68 -24.37 15.35 22.23
CA THR A 68 -24.59 15.65 23.65
C THR A 68 -25.81 14.93 24.24
N ASN A 69 -26.71 14.44 23.40
CA ASN A 69 -27.91 13.73 23.82
C ASN A 69 -27.66 12.20 23.91
N PRO A 70 -27.81 11.56 25.09
CA PRO A 70 -27.57 10.14 25.26
C PRO A 70 -28.50 9.24 24.43
N ALA A 71 -29.74 9.67 24.11
CA ALA A 71 -30.64 8.89 23.26
C ALA A 71 -30.11 8.79 21.82
N VAL A 72 -29.62 9.90 21.27
CA VAL A 72 -29.00 9.96 19.95
C VAL A 72 -27.73 9.11 19.90
N PHE A 73 -26.91 9.14 20.96
CA PHE A 73 -25.71 8.31 21.02
C PHE A 73 -26.03 6.81 21.09
N ILE A 74 -27.13 6.39 21.73
CA ILE A 74 -27.56 4.98 21.78
C ILE A 74 -27.90 4.47 20.38
N GLU A 75 -28.58 5.28 19.56
CA GLU A 75 -28.90 4.92 18.18
C GLU A 75 -27.62 4.73 17.36
N VAL A 76 -26.68 5.68 17.47
CA VAL A 76 -25.36 5.58 16.83
C VAL A 76 -24.59 4.35 17.29
N TYR A 77 -24.57 4.07 18.59
CA TYR A 77 -23.88 2.92 19.16
C TYR A 77 -24.48 1.59 18.68
N ASN A 78 -25.81 1.47 18.61
CA ASN A 78 -26.49 0.29 18.08
C ASN A 78 -26.23 0.11 16.57
N LYS A 79 -26.31 1.20 15.80
CA LYS A 79 -26.00 1.20 14.36
C LYS A 79 -24.57 0.72 14.10
N ALA A 80 -23.61 1.17 14.90
CA ALA A 80 -22.21 0.70 14.84
C ALA A 80 -22.05 -0.77 15.26
N ARG A 81 -22.75 -1.22 16.31
CA ARG A 81 -22.71 -2.61 16.79
C ARG A 81 -23.22 -3.59 15.73
N ASP A 82 -24.31 -3.24 15.07
CA ASP A 82 -25.03 -4.13 14.16
C ASP A 82 -24.49 -4.04 12.71
N ASN A 83 -23.59 -3.09 12.43
CA ASN A 83 -22.91 -2.94 11.15
C ASN A 83 -21.80 -4.00 10.97
N LYS A 84 -22.06 -4.99 10.09
CA LYS A 84 -21.12 -6.06 9.77
C LYS A 84 -19.81 -5.56 9.15
N LEU A 85 -19.84 -4.51 8.33
CA LEU A 85 -18.65 -3.95 7.67
C LEU A 85 -17.69 -3.31 8.68
N PHE A 86 -18.22 -2.55 9.65
CA PHE A 86 -17.42 -1.95 10.71
C PHE A 86 -16.74 -3.01 11.58
N ARG A 87 -17.44 -4.12 11.86
CA ARG A 87 -16.92 -5.25 12.65
C ARG A 87 -15.79 -6.01 11.95
N VAL A 88 -15.89 -6.21 10.64
CA VAL A 88 -14.95 -7.06 9.87
C VAL A 88 -13.71 -6.29 9.42
N MET A 89 -13.90 -5.05 8.95
CA MET A 89 -12.81 -4.29 8.31
C MET A 89 -11.84 -3.63 9.29
N ASP A 90 -12.27 -3.34 10.52
CA ASP A 90 -11.40 -2.79 11.57
C ASP A 90 -11.77 -3.36 12.93
N LYS A 91 -11.41 -4.63 13.12
CA LYS A 91 -11.74 -5.41 14.32
C LYS A 91 -11.20 -4.75 15.60
N LYS A 92 -10.03 -4.10 15.55
CA LYS A 92 -9.40 -3.46 16.71
C LYS A 92 -10.15 -2.18 17.10
N CYS A 93 -10.46 -1.32 16.14
CA CYS A 93 -11.28 -0.12 16.37
C CYS A 93 -12.68 -0.49 16.87
N TYR A 94 -13.33 -1.47 16.23
CA TYR A 94 -14.65 -1.98 16.65
C TYR A 94 -14.65 -2.44 18.12
N LEU A 95 -13.71 -3.29 18.53
CA LEU A 95 -13.66 -3.80 19.91
C LEU A 95 -13.41 -2.69 20.93
N SER A 96 -12.55 -1.73 20.57
CA SER A 96 -12.21 -0.59 21.44
C SER A 96 -13.40 0.36 21.58
N PHE A 97 -14.09 0.67 20.48
CA PHE A 97 -15.33 1.45 20.48
C PHE A 97 -16.47 0.77 21.25
N MET A 98 -16.66 -0.54 21.10
CA MET A 98 -17.69 -1.26 21.86
C MET A 98 -17.47 -1.12 23.37
N ARG A 99 -16.21 -1.14 23.83
CA ARG A 99 -15.86 -0.92 25.24
C ARG A 99 -16.01 0.56 25.65
N ASP A 100 -15.38 1.45 24.90
CA ASP A 100 -15.18 2.85 25.28
C ASP A 100 -16.43 3.71 25.01
N GLY A 101 -17.21 3.36 23.98
CA GLY A 101 -18.51 3.97 23.70
C GLY A 101 -19.52 3.76 24.82
N ARG A 102 -19.46 2.65 25.58
CA ARG A 102 -20.30 2.49 26.79
C ARG A 102 -19.90 3.46 27.89
N VAL A 103 -18.61 3.78 28.00
CA VAL A 103 -18.10 4.75 28.97
C VAL A 103 -18.56 6.16 28.59
N PHE A 104 -18.49 6.51 27.31
CA PHE A 104 -19.02 7.78 26.80
C PHE A 104 -20.54 7.91 26.99
N LEU A 105 -21.30 6.83 26.76
CA LEU A 105 -22.73 6.82 27.07
C LEU A 105 -23.02 7.06 28.55
N LYS A 106 -22.20 6.52 29.46
CA LYS A 106 -22.32 6.76 30.91
C LYS A 106 -22.08 8.23 31.25
N PHE A 107 -21.11 8.87 30.59
CA PHE A 107 -20.87 10.29 30.69
C PHE A 107 -22.08 11.11 30.25
N LEU A 108 -22.62 10.87 29.04
CA LEU A 108 -23.79 11.61 28.55
C LEU A 108 -25.01 11.45 29.47
N LYS A 109 -25.21 10.25 30.05
CA LYS A 109 -26.28 10.00 31.04
C LYS A 109 -26.07 10.73 32.36
N SER A 110 -24.83 11.11 32.70
CA SER A 110 -24.51 11.88 33.91
C SER A 110 -24.84 13.36 33.81
N LYS A 111 -25.32 13.84 32.64
CA LYS A 111 -25.69 15.25 32.36
C LYS A 111 -24.56 16.24 32.72
N PRO A 112 -23.40 16.13 32.04
CA PRO A 112 -22.25 16.97 32.33
C PRO A 112 -22.50 18.42 31.92
N ALA A 113 -21.99 19.38 32.69
CA ALA A 113 -21.95 20.78 32.29
C ALA A 113 -20.86 20.96 31.21
N ILE A 114 -21.27 21.30 29.99
CA ILE A 114 -20.37 21.54 28.86
C ILE A 114 -20.27 23.05 28.66
N GLN A 115 -19.11 23.62 29.01
CA GLN A 115 -18.85 25.06 28.89
C GLN A 115 -18.30 25.39 27.51
N ILE A 116 -18.89 26.39 26.86
CA ILE A 116 -18.51 26.85 25.52
C ILE A 116 -18.10 28.32 25.67
N ASP A 117 -16.79 28.61 25.64
CA ASP A 117 -16.27 29.96 25.85
C ASP A 117 -16.48 30.81 24.58
N ASN A 118 -17.33 31.83 24.68
CA ASN A 118 -17.55 32.84 23.64
C ASN A 118 -16.95 34.17 24.12
N ALA A 119 -15.80 34.60 23.58
CA ALA A 119 -15.24 35.92 23.92
C ALA A 119 -14.52 36.60 22.75
N SER A 120 -15.19 37.61 22.18
CA SER A 120 -14.62 38.70 21.39
C SER A 120 -14.27 39.88 22.33
N LYS A 121 -13.02 40.38 22.32
CA LYS A 121 -12.63 41.82 22.36
C LYS A 121 -11.15 42.05 22.70
N ASN A 122 -10.50 42.79 21.79
CA ASN A 122 -9.44 43.82 21.95
C ASN A 122 -8.05 43.45 22.49
N ILE A 123 -7.11 43.14 21.57
CA ILE A 123 -5.73 43.66 21.56
C ILE A 123 -5.33 43.98 20.10
N SER A 124 -4.65 45.12 19.91
CA SER A 124 -4.24 45.83 18.69
C SER A 124 -3.39 45.05 17.66
N PRO A 125 -3.26 45.55 16.41
CA PRO A 125 -3.02 44.74 15.22
C PRO A 125 -1.53 44.48 14.99
N LEU A 126 -1.10 43.26 15.26
CA LEU A 126 0.05 42.64 14.60
C LEU A 126 -0.19 41.13 14.62
N ASP A 127 -0.12 40.51 13.45
CA ASP A 127 -0.22 39.07 13.18
C ASP A 127 -1.59 38.40 13.37
N GLU A 128 -2.51 38.62 12.43
CA GLU A 128 -3.55 37.63 12.13
C GLU A 128 -3.00 36.55 11.19
N GLN A 129 -2.49 35.45 11.77
CA GLN A 129 -2.51 34.14 11.11
C GLN A 129 -3.00 33.07 12.08
N GLN A 130 -4.07 32.39 11.67
CA GLN A 130 -4.82 31.36 12.36
C GLN A 130 -3.91 30.22 12.86
N THR A 131 -3.85 29.98 14.18
CA THR A 131 -3.06 28.89 14.76
C THR A 131 -3.95 27.68 15.11
N THR A 132 -3.87 26.67 14.26
CA THR A 132 -4.25 25.28 14.60
C THR A 132 -3.37 24.77 15.77
N PRO A 133 -3.84 23.82 16.60
CA PRO A 133 -2.97 23.19 17.60
C PRO A 133 -1.79 22.53 16.89
N LEU A 134 -0.57 23.03 17.14
CA LEU A 134 0.65 22.56 16.48
C LEU A 134 0.83 21.06 16.76
N THR A 135 0.74 20.22 15.74
CA THR A 135 1.04 18.78 15.89
C THR A 135 2.55 18.55 15.98
N ILE A 136 3.00 17.35 16.40
CA ILE A 136 4.44 17.02 16.37
C ILE A 136 5.00 17.21 14.97
N LYS A 137 4.23 16.83 13.95
CA LYS A 137 4.60 17.01 12.56
C LYS A 137 4.72 18.50 12.22
N ASP A 138 3.80 19.34 12.67
CA ASP A 138 3.87 20.79 12.43
C ASP A 138 5.07 21.41 13.16
N ALA A 139 5.36 20.99 14.38
CA ALA A 139 6.55 21.42 15.13
C ALA A 139 7.86 21.00 14.45
N VAL A 140 7.91 19.78 13.91
CA VAL A 140 9.03 19.30 13.08
C VAL A 140 9.15 20.13 11.80
N VAL A 141 8.03 20.43 11.12
CA VAL A 141 8.01 21.28 9.93
C VAL A 141 8.53 22.68 10.27
N THR A 142 8.09 23.30 11.37
CA THR A 142 8.59 24.61 11.82
C THR A 142 10.10 24.59 12.05
N VAL A 143 10.62 23.60 12.79
CA VAL A 143 12.07 23.51 13.06
C VAL A 143 12.87 23.34 11.77
N LEU A 144 12.42 22.48 10.86
CA LEU A 144 13.14 22.22 9.61
C LEU A 144 13.00 23.39 8.61
N THR A 145 11.87 24.10 8.60
CA THR A 145 11.66 25.28 7.73
C THR A 145 12.61 26.42 8.10
N GLU A 146 12.90 26.57 9.38
CA GLU A 146 13.76 27.63 9.94
C GLU A 146 15.23 27.22 10.05
N SER A 147 15.59 25.99 9.67
CA SER A 147 16.97 25.48 9.67
C SER A 147 17.55 25.48 8.26
N SER A 148 18.75 26.05 8.09
CA SER A 148 19.46 26.03 6.80
C SER A 148 20.19 24.71 6.52
N GLN A 149 20.17 23.76 7.46
CA GLN A 149 20.87 22.48 7.37
C GLN A 149 19.95 21.31 7.76
N ALA A 150 20.21 20.13 7.20
CA ALA A 150 19.53 18.90 7.58
C ALA A 150 19.90 18.51 9.01
N LEU A 151 18.90 18.12 9.81
CA LEU A 151 19.06 17.87 11.24
C LEU A 151 18.77 16.40 11.57
N THR A 152 19.48 15.84 12.54
CA THR A 152 19.15 14.54 13.11
C THR A 152 17.86 14.61 13.94
N ALA A 153 17.21 13.46 14.17
CA ALA A 153 16.00 13.40 15.02
C ALA A 153 16.23 13.92 16.45
N ASN A 154 17.47 13.85 16.95
CA ASN A 154 17.84 14.41 18.26
C ASN A 154 17.85 15.92 18.22
N GLU A 155 18.52 16.52 17.22
CA GLU A 155 18.61 17.97 17.05
C GLU A 155 17.23 18.59 16.81
N ILE A 156 16.39 17.92 16.03
CA ILE A 156 14.99 18.35 15.81
C ILE A 156 14.21 18.33 17.12
N TYR A 157 14.35 17.26 17.91
CA TYR A 157 13.69 17.16 19.21
C TYR A 157 14.15 18.27 20.18
N ASP A 158 15.46 18.48 20.29
CA ASP A 158 16.04 19.48 21.19
C ASP A 158 15.54 20.90 20.81
N GLU A 159 15.42 21.18 19.52
CA GLU A 159 14.98 22.48 19.04
C GLU A 159 13.47 22.69 19.19
N ILE A 160 12.65 21.64 19.07
CA ILE A 160 11.21 21.68 19.41
C ILE A 160 11.02 22.01 20.90
N VAL A 161 11.80 21.39 21.78
CA VAL A 161 11.71 21.62 23.24
C VAL A 161 12.18 23.02 23.60
N LYS A 162 13.34 23.44 23.06
CA LYS A 162 13.94 24.76 23.31
C LYS A 162 13.00 25.89 22.87
N ARG A 163 12.34 25.75 21.72
CA ARG A 163 11.39 26.74 21.18
C ARG A 163 9.96 26.56 21.71
N ARG A 164 9.73 25.56 22.58
CA ARG A 164 8.41 25.21 23.15
C ARG A 164 7.32 24.99 22.10
N LEU A 165 7.69 24.47 20.92
CA LEU A 165 6.77 24.26 19.80
C LEU A 165 5.80 23.09 20.03
N TYR A 166 6.21 22.10 20.84
CA TYR A 166 5.38 20.96 21.20
C TYR A 166 5.78 20.40 22.57
N THR A 167 4.81 19.88 23.33
CA THR A 167 5.07 19.20 24.62
C THR A 167 4.92 17.70 24.48
N PHE A 168 6.01 16.95 24.68
CA PHE A 168 5.99 15.49 24.55
C PHE A 168 5.56 14.81 25.86
N GLY A 169 4.56 13.92 25.78
CA GLY A 169 4.13 13.05 26.89
C GLY A 169 4.69 11.62 26.82
N ALA A 170 5.56 11.33 25.84
CA ALA A 170 6.10 9.99 25.60
C ALA A 170 7.37 9.72 26.44
N GLN A 171 7.57 8.47 26.88
CA GLN A 171 8.77 8.07 27.63
C GLN A 171 10.07 8.20 26.81
N ASN A 172 10.00 8.07 25.48
CA ASN A 172 11.12 8.28 24.57
C ASN A 172 10.71 9.22 23.42
N PRO A 173 10.72 10.54 23.66
CA PRO A 173 10.16 11.52 22.74
C PRO A 173 10.97 11.66 21.45
N VAL A 174 12.29 11.46 21.49
CA VAL A 174 13.17 11.41 20.31
C VAL A 174 12.74 10.32 19.34
N ASN A 175 12.40 9.12 19.84
CA ASN A 175 11.95 8.03 18.98
C ASN A 175 10.57 8.32 18.35
N VAL A 176 9.72 9.08 19.06
CA VAL A 176 8.44 9.54 18.51
C VAL A 176 8.67 10.53 17.37
N VAL A 177 9.56 11.49 17.54
CA VAL A 177 9.96 12.43 16.48
C VAL A 177 10.50 11.68 15.27
N ARG A 178 11.42 10.72 15.47
CA ARG A 178 11.98 9.89 14.40
C ARG A 178 10.91 9.13 13.63
N ASN A 179 10.02 8.41 14.32
CA ASN A 179 8.98 7.62 13.67
C ASN A 179 7.99 8.49 12.87
N ILE A 180 7.66 9.67 13.39
CA ILE A 180 6.78 10.61 12.69
C ILE A 180 7.44 11.14 11.42
N ILE A 181 8.74 11.49 11.48
CA ILE A 181 9.49 11.91 10.32
C ILE A 181 9.60 10.76 9.31
N GLU A 182 10.05 9.58 9.73
CA GLU A 182 10.29 8.42 8.86
C GLU A 182 8.99 7.89 8.23
N SER A 183 7.86 7.91 8.94
CA SER A 183 6.56 7.52 8.39
C SER A 183 6.07 8.46 7.29
N ALA A 184 6.55 9.71 7.31
CA ALA A 184 6.26 10.73 6.30
C ALA A 184 7.46 10.99 5.36
N CYS A 185 8.42 10.06 5.27
CA CYS A 185 9.51 10.13 4.30
C CYS A 185 9.13 9.60 2.90
N ASP A 186 9.70 10.18 1.85
CA ASP A 186 9.60 9.70 0.46
C ASP A 186 10.43 8.41 0.21
N ASN A 187 11.50 8.22 0.96
CA ASN A 187 12.36 7.04 0.98
C ASN A 187 12.10 6.14 2.21
N SER A 188 10.92 6.26 2.83
CA SER A 188 10.51 5.47 3.99
C SER A 188 10.54 3.95 3.74
N THR A 189 11.07 3.20 4.70
CA THR A 189 11.03 1.72 4.71
C THR A 189 9.76 1.16 5.36
N TYR A 190 8.81 2.01 5.78
CA TYR A 190 7.55 1.58 6.38
C TYR A 190 6.58 0.99 5.35
N SER A 191 5.83 -0.04 5.77
CA SER A 191 4.73 -0.63 4.98
C SER A 191 3.69 0.42 4.59
N GLU A 192 3.04 0.31 3.42
CA GLU A 192 2.06 1.28 2.88
C GLU A 192 0.93 1.65 3.87
N GLN A 193 0.61 0.78 4.82
CA GLN A 193 -0.42 0.98 5.86
C GLN A 193 0.00 1.93 6.99
N ASN A 194 1.32 2.10 7.21
CA ASN A 194 1.91 2.91 8.29
C ASN A 194 2.62 4.17 7.76
N ARG A 195 2.53 4.39 6.45
CA ARG A 195 3.13 5.52 5.76
C ARG A 195 2.11 6.65 5.64
N ALA A 196 2.55 7.89 5.81
CA ALA A 196 1.70 9.05 5.56
C ALA A 196 1.27 9.07 4.08
N SER A 197 0.00 9.38 3.82
CA SER A 197 -0.59 9.42 2.47
C SER A 197 0.11 10.39 1.51
N VAL A 198 0.82 11.37 2.06
CA VAL A 198 1.67 12.32 1.34
C VAL A 198 3.00 12.38 2.10
N PRO A 199 4.16 12.15 1.44
CA PRO A 199 5.46 12.34 2.07
C PRO A 199 5.74 13.83 2.29
N TYR A 200 6.27 14.19 3.45
CA TYR A 200 6.60 15.57 3.86
C TYR A 200 8.10 15.77 4.13
N PHE A 201 8.86 14.70 4.28
CA PHE A 201 10.27 14.75 4.66
C PHE A 201 11.12 13.83 3.78
N HIS A 202 12.42 14.05 3.77
CA HIS A 202 13.42 13.17 3.18
C HIS A 202 14.53 12.94 4.18
N PHE A 203 15.16 11.77 4.16
CA PHE A 203 16.31 11.49 5.02
C PHE A 203 17.54 11.08 4.21
N GLU A 204 18.70 11.54 4.66
CA GLU A 204 20.02 11.18 4.14
C GLU A 204 20.89 10.66 5.30
N VAL A 205 22.02 10.04 4.98
CA VAL A 205 23.02 9.62 5.98
C VAL A 205 24.20 10.58 5.87
N ASN A 206 24.52 11.28 6.96
CA ASN A 206 25.64 12.22 6.98
C ASN A 206 27.00 11.50 7.06
N GLU A 207 28.10 12.24 6.97
CA GLU A 207 29.48 11.72 7.02
C GLU A 207 29.79 10.91 8.30
N ALA A 208 29.05 11.15 9.39
CA ALA A 208 29.16 10.42 10.65
C ALA A 208 28.29 9.15 10.70
N GLY A 209 27.67 8.74 9.59
CA GLY A 209 26.79 7.57 9.51
C GLY A 209 25.42 7.75 10.19
N LYS A 210 25.04 8.99 10.53
CA LYS A 210 23.76 9.29 11.20
C LYS A 210 22.72 9.79 10.20
N ARG A 211 21.46 9.37 10.40
CA ARG A 211 20.33 9.88 9.62
C ARG A 211 20.02 11.33 9.96
N VAL A 212 19.99 12.18 8.94
CA VAL A 212 19.58 13.59 9.00
C VAL A 212 18.34 13.78 8.11
N TYR A 213 17.49 14.74 8.45
CA TYR A 213 16.17 14.92 7.86
C TYR A 213 15.97 16.36 7.36
N CYS A 214 15.22 16.52 6.27
CA CYS A 214 14.84 17.81 5.68
C CYS A 214 13.39 17.76 5.14
N LEU A 215 12.79 18.92 4.83
CA LEU A 215 11.43 19.00 4.25
C LEU A 215 11.42 18.66 2.76
N LEU A 216 10.37 17.95 2.30
CA LEU A 216 10.17 17.68 0.88
C LEU A 216 9.97 18.95 0.05
N ASN A 217 9.36 19.98 0.64
CA ASN A 217 9.23 21.30 0.00
C ASN A 217 10.54 22.09 0.01
N ASP A 218 11.50 21.76 0.89
CA ASP A 218 12.86 22.29 0.76
C ASP A 218 13.64 21.52 -0.31
N ILE A 219 13.25 20.28 -0.67
CA ILE A 219 13.67 19.70 -1.96
C ILE A 219 13.13 20.57 -3.09
N GLN A 220 11.96 21.21 -2.96
CA GLN A 220 11.49 22.27 -3.87
C GLN A 220 12.10 23.67 -3.63
N LYS A 221 12.80 23.97 -2.53
CA LYS A 221 13.77 25.08 -2.53
C LYS A 221 15.10 24.69 -3.19
N TYR A 222 15.36 23.39 -3.29
CA TYR A 222 16.35 22.82 -4.20
C TYR A 222 15.78 22.54 -5.63
N HIS A 223 14.46 22.65 -5.87
CA HIS A 223 13.77 22.21 -7.11
C HIS A 223 12.58 23.09 -7.61
N GLN A 224 12.38 24.32 -7.14
CA GLN A 224 11.55 25.32 -7.82
C GLN A 224 12.46 26.20 -8.66
N GLN A 225 12.32 26.09 -9.99
CA GLN A 225 12.54 27.21 -10.89
C GLN A 225 11.65 28.40 -10.45
N PRO A 226 12.08 29.66 -10.56
CA PRO A 226 11.24 30.83 -10.42
C PRO A 226 10.69 31.12 -11.80
N VAL A 227 9.37 31.22 -11.88
CA VAL A 227 8.83 32.18 -12.83
C VAL A 227 8.83 33.53 -12.13
N ASN A 228 9.98 34.20 -12.20
CA ASN A 228 10.05 35.56 -12.72
C ASN A 228 11.50 36.01 -12.84
N THR A 229 11.87 36.36 -14.07
CA THR A 229 13.05 37.17 -14.43
C THR A 229 14.42 36.63 -14.00
N ASN A 230 15.10 35.97 -14.95
CA ASN A 230 16.57 35.98 -15.11
C ASN A 230 17.45 35.68 -13.89
N VAL A 231 17.29 34.52 -13.22
CA VAL A 231 18.33 34.05 -12.25
C VAL A 231 18.72 32.56 -12.39
N TYR A 232 18.04 31.72 -13.19
CA TYR A 232 18.35 30.27 -13.25
C TYR A 232 19.29 29.87 -14.38
N SER A 233 19.86 30.85 -15.07
CA SER A 233 20.91 30.65 -16.06
C SER A 233 22.33 30.74 -15.47
N SER A 234 22.47 30.88 -14.14
CA SER A 234 23.74 31.18 -13.45
C SER A 234 24.44 29.98 -12.78
N SER A 235 23.85 28.77 -12.81
CA SER A 235 24.40 27.58 -12.12
C SER A 235 25.38 26.77 -12.98
N LEU A 236 25.05 26.57 -14.27
CA LEU A 236 25.94 25.87 -15.20
C LEU A 236 27.15 26.74 -15.60
N SER A 237 27.05 28.06 -15.53
CA SER A 237 28.14 28.98 -15.90
C SER A 237 29.37 28.88 -15.00
N ASN A 238 29.22 28.32 -13.79
CA ASN A 238 30.32 28.14 -12.84
C ASN A 238 30.94 26.74 -12.89
N ILE A 239 30.42 25.86 -13.77
CA ILE A 239 30.96 24.52 -13.97
C ILE A 239 32.18 24.62 -14.89
N VAL A 240 33.33 24.21 -14.35
CA VAL A 240 34.59 24.12 -15.08
C VAL A 240 34.46 23.02 -16.14
N ASP A 241 34.85 23.34 -17.38
CA ASP A 241 34.81 22.45 -18.54
C ASP A 241 33.44 21.78 -18.78
N LEU A 242 32.36 22.54 -18.55
CA LEU A 242 30.98 22.05 -18.66
C LEU A 242 30.68 21.30 -19.95
N GLU A 243 31.08 21.82 -21.11
CA GLU A 243 30.75 21.19 -22.39
C GLU A 243 31.53 19.88 -22.61
N GLU A 244 32.77 19.79 -22.12
CA GLU A 244 33.53 18.54 -22.10
C GLU A 244 32.90 17.53 -21.14
N GLY A 245 32.55 17.95 -19.93
CA GLY A 245 31.82 17.12 -18.96
C GLY A 245 30.47 16.62 -19.49
N LYS A 246 29.71 17.49 -20.17
CA LYS A 246 28.46 17.11 -20.85
C LYS A 246 28.71 16.11 -21.98
N ALA A 247 29.74 16.32 -22.79
CA ALA A 247 30.09 15.36 -23.85
C ALA A 247 30.42 13.97 -23.25
N GLY A 248 31.20 13.93 -22.18
CA GLY A 248 31.52 12.70 -21.46
C GLY A 248 30.29 12.02 -20.84
N ILE A 249 29.42 12.77 -20.16
CA ILE A 249 28.17 12.22 -19.60
C ILE A 249 27.29 11.67 -20.72
N ARG A 250 27.20 12.37 -21.85
CA ARG A 250 26.43 11.93 -23.02
C ARG A 250 26.97 10.62 -23.60
N GLU A 251 28.29 10.47 -23.69
CA GLU A 251 28.92 9.23 -24.16
C GLU A 251 28.59 8.04 -23.25
N ILE A 252 28.70 8.22 -21.94
CA ILE A 252 28.33 7.20 -20.94
C ILE A 252 26.84 6.82 -21.09
N LEU A 253 25.96 7.82 -21.17
CA LEU A 253 24.53 7.59 -21.30
C LEU A 253 24.18 6.87 -22.60
N GLU A 254 24.81 7.23 -23.73
CA GLU A 254 24.58 6.56 -25.00
C GLU A 254 25.05 5.09 -24.95
N ALA A 255 26.20 4.80 -24.34
CA ALA A 255 26.66 3.43 -24.13
C ALA A 255 25.68 2.63 -23.24
N HIS A 256 25.14 3.24 -22.19
CA HIS A 256 24.09 2.63 -21.39
C HIS A 256 22.84 2.38 -22.23
N PHE A 257 22.34 3.36 -22.95
CA PHE A 257 21.13 3.23 -23.77
C PHE A 257 21.26 2.14 -24.83
N GLN A 258 22.43 1.99 -25.47
CA GLN A 258 22.67 0.93 -26.43
C GLN A 258 22.60 -0.46 -25.79
N THR A 259 23.15 -0.63 -24.59
CA THR A 259 23.26 -1.94 -23.95
C THR A 259 22.08 -2.28 -23.01
N LEU A 260 21.30 -1.27 -22.59
CA LEU A 260 20.19 -1.35 -21.66
C LEU A 260 18.88 -0.87 -22.29
N TYR A 261 18.75 -1.00 -23.62
CA TYR A 261 17.48 -0.84 -24.33
C TYR A 261 16.84 0.55 -24.14
N GLY A 262 17.65 1.61 -24.27
CA GLY A 262 17.21 3.00 -24.13
C GLY A 262 17.07 3.49 -22.69
N TYR A 263 17.59 2.75 -21.71
CA TYR A 263 17.50 3.07 -20.29
C TYR A 263 18.86 3.26 -19.62
N SER A 264 18.90 4.14 -18.63
CA SER A 264 20.01 4.33 -17.68
C SER A 264 19.44 4.71 -16.30
N ASN A 265 20.29 4.79 -15.28
CA ASN A 265 19.92 5.32 -13.98
C ASN A 265 21.12 5.97 -13.29
N ILE A 266 20.84 6.77 -12.26
CA ILE A 266 21.88 7.53 -11.58
C ILE A 266 22.98 6.65 -10.97
N SER A 267 22.65 5.46 -10.48
CA SER A 267 23.66 4.59 -9.84
C SER A 267 24.71 4.12 -10.85
N ILE A 268 24.31 3.60 -12.01
CA ILE A 268 25.29 3.20 -13.03
C ILE A 268 25.98 4.39 -13.70
N LEU A 269 25.27 5.52 -13.87
CA LEU A 269 25.86 6.75 -14.40
C LEU A 269 26.96 7.27 -13.46
N TRP A 270 26.70 7.33 -12.15
CA TRP A 270 27.67 7.72 -11.15
C TRP A 270 28.91 6.83 -11.18
N ASN A 271 28.72 5.51 -11.17
CA ASN A 271 29.86 4.59 -11.22
C ASN A 271 30.72 4.77 -12.49
N ALA A 272 30.09 4.90 -13.66
CA ALA A 272 30.84 5.10 -14.90
C ALA A 272 31.53 6.48 -14.96
N ALA A 273 30.90 7.51 -14.41
CA ALA A 273 31.46 8.86 -14.34
C ALA A 273 32.68 8.92 -13.41
N GLN A 274 32.71 8.16 -12.31
CA GLN A 274 33.88 8.08 -11.44
C GLN A 274 35.13 7.55 -12.17
N ASP A 275 34.94 6.62 -13.10
CA ASP A 275 36.05 6.04 -13.88
C ASP A 275 36.42 6.91 -15.08
N THR A 276 35.42 7.48 -15.77
CA THR A 276 35.61 8.12 -17.09
C THR A 276 35.80 9.63 -17.00
N LEU A 277 35.25 10.27 -15.95
CA LEU A 277 35.25 11.73 -15.77
C LEU A 277 35.85 12.17 -14.41
N PRO A 278 36.90 11.53 -13.86
CA PRO A 278 37.37 11.83 -12.51
C PRO A 278 37.85 13.27 -12.34
N LEU A 279 38.50 13.86 -13.35
CA LEU A 279 38.95 15.26 -13.29
C LEU A 279 37.76 16.22 -13.25
N PHE A 280 36.82 16.09 -14.19
CA PHE A 280 35.61 16.90 -14.24
C PHE A 280 34.78 16.83 -12.94
N LEU A 281 34.66 15.64 -12.34
CA LEU A 281 33.97 15.48 -11.06
C LEU A 281 34.69 16.22 -9.93
N ASN A 282 36.03 16.07 -9.84
CA ASN A 282 36.83 16.71 -8.79
C ASN A 282 36.87 18.23 -8.92
N ASP A 283 37.08 18.76 -10.13
CA ASP A 283 37.17 20.20 -10.42
C ASP A 283 35.86 20.93 -10.10
N ASN A 284 34.74 20.22 -10.15
CA ASN A 284 33.40 20.73 -9.85
C ASN A 284 32.84 20.27 -8.51
N ALA A 285 33.67 19.63 -7.66
CA ALA A 285 33.29 19.11 -6.35
C ALA A 285 32.03 18.21 -6.35
N ILE A 286 31.86 17.40 -7.40
CA ILE A 286 30.77 16.44 -7.56
C ILE A 286 31.21 15.11 -6.92
N ASN A 287 30.89 14.94 -5.65
CA ASN A 287 31.35 13.84 -4.80
C ASN A 287 30.28 12.76 -4.58
N THR A 288 29.04 12.99 -5.01
CA THR A 288 27.94 12.03 -4.81
C THR A 288 27.09 11.84 -6.05
N ALA A 289 26.41 10.69 -6.10
CA ALA A 289 25.42 10.38 -7.13
C ALA A 289 24.30 11.44 -7.21
N ASP A 290 23.85 11.99 -6.09
CA ASP A 290 22.80 13.02 -6.08
C ASP A 290 23.29 14.37 -6.62
N GLN A 291 24.55 14.73 -6.37
CA GLN A 291 25.17 15.91 -6.98
C GLN A 291 25.29 15.74 -8.50
N LEU A 292 25.73 14.55 -8.96
CA LEU A 292 25.77 14.25 -10.38
C LEU A 292 24.36 14.24 -10.99
N TRP A 293 23.34 13.75 -10.27
CA TRP A 293 21.95 13.79 -10.73
C TRP A 293 21.48 15.22 -10.97
N ARG A 294 21.75 16.15 -10.03
CA ARG A 294 21.35 17.55 -10.18
C ARG A 294 22.00 18.20 -11.41
N LEU A 295 23.29 17.97 -11.62
CA LEU A 295 23.98 18.44 -12.82
C LEU A 295 23.34 17.82 -14.08
N THR A 296 23.17 16.51 -14.10
CA THR A 296 22.64 15.77 -15.26
C THR A 296 21.22 16.22 -15.59
N TYR A 297 20.36 16.35 -14.58
CA TYR A 297 18.99 16.81 -14.75
C TYR A 297 18.96 18.18 -15.41
N ASN A 298 19.71 19.16 -14.88
CA ASN A 298 19.73 20.52 -15.41
C ASN A 298 20.40 20.61 -16.79
N ALA A 299 21.45 19.83 -17.03
CA ALA A 299 22.20 19.88 -18.28
C ALA A 299 21.47 19.18 -19.44
N PHE A 300 20.58 18.22 -19.14
CA PHE A 300 19.97 17.34 -20.14
C PHE A 300 18.44 17.24 -20.06
N GLU A 301 17.75 18.08 -19.28
CA GLU A 301 16.27 18.04 -19.15
C GLU A 301 15.51 18.15 -20.48
N ASN A 302 16.12 18.78 -21.48
CA ASN A 302 15.56 18.93 -22.82
C ASN A 302 16.02 17.85 -23.81
N GLU A 303 16.98 16.99 -23.41
CA GLU A 303 17.52 15.91 -24.24
C GLU A 303 16.96 14.54 -23.84
N TYR A 304 16.74 14.30 -22.55
CA TYR A 304 16.33 13.00 -22.01
C TYR A 304 15.11 13.10 -21.09
N VAL A 305 14.41 11.97 -20.95
CA VAL A 305 13.30 11.86 -20.00
C VAL A 305 13.85 11.32 -18.68
N MET A 306 13.69 12.09 -17.61
CA MET A 306 14.31 11.79 -16.31
C MET A 306 13.29 11.83 -15.18
N SER A 307 13.33 10.82 -14.32
CA SER A 307 12.54 10.73 -13.08
C SER A 307 13.33 9.92 -12.07
N TYR A 308 13.83 10.55 -11.01
CA TYR A 308 14.78 9.92 -10.10
C TYR A 308 14.33 8.51 -9.66
N PRO A 309 15.18 7.47 -9.75
CA PRO A 309 16.59 7.47 -10.20
C PRO A 309 16.80 7.22 -11.71
N HIS A 310 15.72 7.21 -12.49
CA HIS A 310 15.65 6.72 -13.87
C HIS A 310 15.97 7.78 -14.93
N ILE A 311 16.62 7.34 -16.02
CA ILE A 311 16.94 8.14 -17.20
C ILE A 311 16.58 7.34 -18.44
N TRP A 312 15.75 7.89 -19.32
CA TRP A 312 15.38 7.28 -20.60
C TRP A 312 15.84 8.16 -21.77
N LYS A 313 16.32 7.50 -22.83
CA LYS A 313 16.72 8.16 -24.08
C LYS A 313 15.55 8.88 -24.75
N ALA A 314 14.34 8.34 -24.65
CA ALA A 314 13.12 8.89 -25.22
C ALA A 314 11.93 8.58 -24.30
N GLN A 315 10.82 9.30 -24.51
CA GLN A 315 9.59 9.11 -23.74
C GLN A 315 9.10 7.66 -23.80
N PRO A 316 9.10 6.92 -22.67
CA PRO A 316 8.60 5.56 -22.66
C PRO A 316 7.08 5.54 -22.81
N ASN A 317 6.58 4.54 -23.53
CA ASN A 317 5.15 4.21 -23.63
C ASN A 317 4.69 3.22 -22.53
N TYR A 318 5.47 3.13 -21.46
CA TYR A 318 5.22 2.33 -20.26
C TYR A 318 5.45 3.19 -19.01
N PRO A 319 4.97 2.79 -17.83
CA PRO A 319 5.13 3.58 -16.61
C PRO A 319 6.59 3.87 -16.28
N GLN A 320 6.91 5.13 -15.96
CA GLN A 320 8.26 5.56 -15.55
C GLN A 320 8.59 5.04 -14.13
N SER A 321 8.88 3.74 -14.03
CA SER A 321 9.09 3.02 -12.78
C SER A 321 9.90 1.74 -13.03
N TYR A 322 10.34 1.07 -11.97
CA TYR A 322 10.94 -0.26 -12.08
C TYR A 322 10.06 -1.29 -12.77
N VAL A 323 8.73 -1.22 -12.63
CA VAL A 323 7.81 -2.12 -13.36
C VAL A 323 7.87 -1.84 -14.86
N GLY A 324 7.95 -0.56 -15.26
CA GLY A 324 8.15 -0.20 -16.66
C GLY A 324 9.48 -0.66 -17.23
N VAL A 325 10.55 -0.62 -16.43
CA VAL A 325 11.85 -1.18 -16.81
C VAL A 325 11.75 -2.69 -17.08
N ILE A 326 11.01 -3.43 -16.24
CA ILE A 326 10.73 -4.86 -16.46
C ILE A 326 9.90 -5.07 -17.72
N ILE A 327 8.90 -4.22 -17.99
CA ILE A 327 8.10 -4.28 -19.22
C ILE A 327 9.00 -4.11 -20.45
N ASN A 328 9.90 -3.12 -20.43
CA ASN A 328 10.86 -2.92 -21.52
C ASN A 328 11.72 -4.17 -21.72
N LEU A 329 12.30 -4.71 -20.64
CA LEU A 329 13.09 -5.95 -20.70
C LEU A 329 12.30 -7.11 -21.30
N ALA A 330 11.07 -7.34 -20.84
CA ALA A 330 10.22 -8.42 -21.34
C ALA A 330 9.93 -8.25 -22.85
N ARG A 331 9.74 -7.03 -23.35
CA ARG A 331 9.55 -6.77 -24.79
C ARG A 331 10.77 -7.16 -25.61
N GLN A 332 11.98 -6.86 -25.12
CA GLN A 332 13.23 -7.24 -25.79
C GLN A 332 13.44 -8.76 -25.81
N LEU A 333 12.87 -9.47 -24.84
CA LEU A 333 12.93 -10.92 -24.72
C LEU A 333 11.73 -11.63 -25.39
N GLY A 334 11.05 -10.96 -26.34
CA GLY A 334 9.96 -11.56 -27.09
C GLY A 334 8.66 -11.71 -26.31
N GLY A 335 8.53 -11.00 -25.18
CA GLY A 335 7.27 -10.85 -24.47
C GLY A 335 7.13 -11.49 -23.11
N THR A 336 8.13 -12.27 -22.73
CA THR A 336 8.17 -12.98 -21.46
C THR A 336 9.50 -12.73 -20.77
N VAL A 337 9.53 -12.88 -19.45
CA VAL A 337 10.75 -12.69 -18.67
C VAL A 337 10.72 -13.55 -17.41
N THR A 338 11.83 -14.20 -17.08
CA THR A 338 11.96 -14.99 -15.86
C THR A 338 12.36 -14.12 -14.66
N ARG A 339 12.12 -14.63 -13.46
CA ARG A 339 12.53 -13.96 -12.21
C ARG A 339 14.04 -13.72 -12.18
N GLU A 340 14.80 -14.72 -12.60
CA GLU A 340 16.26 -14.69 -12.71
C GLU A 340 16.72 -13.60 -13.67
N GLN A 341 16.14 -13.54 -14.89
CA GLN A 341 16.47 -12.50 -15.86
C GLN A 341 16.21 -11.08 -15.33
N ILE A 342 15.13 -10.88 -14.57
CA ILE A 342 14.88 -9.59 -13.93
C ILE A 342 15.95 -9.33 -12.85
N ASP A 343 16.25 -10.32 -11.99
CA ASP A 343 17.21 -10.14 -10.90
C ASP A 343 18.63 -9.85 -11.42
N ASP A 344 19.05 -10.55 -12.48
CA ASP A 344 20.31 -10.31 -13.18
C ASP A 344 20.35 -8.91 -13.80
N TYR A 345 19.26 -8.51 -14.48
CA TYR A 345 19.17 -7.18 -15.07
C TYR A 345 19.25 -6.09 -14.00
N PHE A 346 18.53 -6.24 -12.89
CA PHE A 346 18.52 -5.27 -11.78
C PHE A 346 19.88 -5.20 -11.07
N THR A 347 20.56 -6.33 -10.92
CA THR A 347 21.94 -6.39 -10.42
C THR A 347 22.87 -5.62 -11.34
N ARG A 348 22.78 -5.84 -12.67
CA ARG A 348 23.57 -5.15 -13.68
C ARG A 348 23.35 -3.63 -13.65
N ILE A 349 22.12 -3.18 -13.46
CA ILE A 349 21.82 -1.75 -13.35
C ILE A 349 22.03 -1.18 -11.93
N LYS A 350 22.64 -1.96 -11.02
CA LYS A 350 22.93 -1.60 -9.63
C LYS A 350 21.71 -1.12 -8.84
N GLN A 351 20.56 -1.76 -9.06
CA GLN A 351 19.30 -1.47 -8.38
C GLN A 351 18.74 -2.68 -7.65
N ARG A 352 17.88 -2.44 -6.66
CA ARG A 352 17.17 -3.52 -5.97
C ARG A 352 16.03 -4.04 -6.83
N SER A 353 16.03 -5.34 -7.07
CA SER A 353 14.97 -6.02 -7.81
C SER A 353 13.60 -5.93 -7.10
N PRO A 354 12.51 -5.56 -7.80
CA PRO A 354 11.16 -5.57 -7.24
C PRO A 354 10.66 -6.97 -6.93
N ILE A 355 9.97 -7.11 -5.79
CA ILE A 355 9.28 -8.35 -5.42
C ILE A 355 8.10 -8.63 -6.37
N ASN A 356 7.73 -9.90 -6.50
CA ASN A 356 6.66 -10.33 -7.42
C ASN A 356 5.33 -9.59 -7.21
N ALA A 357 4.98 -9.26 -5.97
CA ALA A 357 3.77 -8.49 -5.65
C ALA A 357 3.76 -7.12 -6.36
N THR A 358 4.90 -6.45 -6.41
CA THR A 358 5.07 -5.16 -7.10
C THR A 358 4.98 -5.33 -8.61
N VAL A 359 5.58 -6.41 -9.15
CA VAL A 359 5.61 -6.69 -10.60
C VAL A 359 4.21 -6.86 -11.18
N ILE A 360 3.34 -7.60 -10.49
CA ILE A 360 1.99 -7.93 -11.01
C ILE A 360 0.89 -6.94 -10.60
N ARG A 361 1.19 -5.99 -9.70
CA ARG A 361 0.19 -5.10 -9.06
C ARG A 361 -0.64 -4.31 -10.08
N GLN A 362 0.00 -3.82 -11.13
CA GLN A 362 -0.64 -2.96 -12.14
C GLN A 362 -1.39 -3.76 -13.22
N GLY A 363 -1.30 -5.10 -13.21
CA GLY A 363 -1.93 -5.94 -14.23
C GLY A 363 -1.32 -5.83 -15.64
N LEU A 364 -0.14 -5.22 -15.76
CA LEU A 364 0.61 -5.11 -17.02
C LEU A 364 1.50 -6.34 -17.30
N LEU A 365 1.81 -7.10 -16.25
CA LEU A 365 2.50 -8.38 -16.27
C LEU A 365 1.63 -9.39 -15.51
N MET A 366 1.64 -10.63 -15.99
CA MET A 366 0.98 -11.79 -15.38
C MET A 366 1.99 -12.90 -15.19
N PHE A 367 1.73 -13.82 -14.26
CA PHE A 367 2.47 -15.08 -14.24
C PHE A 367 2.09 -15.95 -15.43
N TYR A 368 3.12 -16.43 -16.13
CA TYR A 368 3.03 -17.41 -17.20
C TYR A 368 3.32 -18.82 -16.69
N ALA A 369 4.31 -18.95 -15.82
CA ALA A 369 4.67 -20.16 -15.09
C ALA A 369 5.32 -19.75 -13.75
N SER A 370 5.72 -20.72 -12.92
CA SER A 370 6.45 -20.39 -11.69
C SER A 370 7.70 -19.58 -12.03
N LYS A 371 7.86 -18.44 -11.35
CA LYS A 371 8.96 -17.48 -11.58
C LYS A 371 9.10 -17.00 -13.03
N HIS A 372 8.03 -17.04 -13.83
CA HIS A 372 8.05 -16.60 -15.24
C HIS A 372 6.85 -15.70 -15.50
N PHE A 373 7.11 -14.53 -16.07
CA PHE A 373 6.11 -13.51 -16.36
C PHE A 373 5.87 -13.36 -17.86
N ILE A 374 4.65 -12.94 -18.22
CA ILE A 374 4.24 -12.56 -19.57
C ILE A 374 3.59 -11.19 -19.55
N LEU A 375 3.79 -10.42 -20.62
CA LEU A 375 3.14 -9.14 -20.82
C LEU A 375 1.64 -9.30 -21.13
N THR A 376 0.80 -8.53 -20.46
CA THR A 376 -0.65 -8.54 -20.71
C THR A 376 -1.01 -8.09 -22.13
N GLU A 377 -0.21 -7.19 -22.72
CA GLU A 377 -0.37 -6.75 -24.11
C GLU A 377 -0.11 -7.85 -25.15
N ILE A 378 0.55 -8.94 -24.81
CA ILE A 378 0.81 -10.07 -25.74
C ILE A 378 -0.33 -11.07 -25.73
N VAL A 379 -1.00 -11.20 -24.58
CA VAL A 379 -2.19 -12.03 -24.43
C VAL A 379 -3.42 -11.36 -25.06
N GLU A 380 -3.41 -10.03 -25.14
CA GLU A 380 -4.47 -9.19 -25.74
C GLU A 380 -5.84 -9.55 -25.19
N LEU A 381 -6.11 -9.25 -23.92
CA LEU A 381 -7.39 -9.56 -23.27
C LEU A 381 -8.52 -8.61 -23.70
N THR A 382 -8.85 -8.61 -25.00
CA THR A 382 -10.02 -7.91 -25.58
C THR A 382 -11.32 -8.61 -25.20
N ASN A 383 -12.45 -7.94 -25.40
CA ASN A 383 -13.77 -8.51 -25.10
C ASN A 383 -14.06 -9.77 -25.91
N GLU A 384 -13.67 -9.80 -27.20
CA GLU A 384 -13.88 -10.94 -28.09
C GLU A 384 -13.06 -12.15 -27.63
N ARG A 385 -11.80 -11.92 -27.23
CA ARG A 385 -10.93 -12.98 -26.71
C ARG A 385 -11.42 -13.48 -25.36
N CYS A 386 -11.87 -12.60 -24.47
CA CYS A 386 -12.51 -12.99 -23.22
C CYS A 386 -13.77 -13.85 -23.48
N ALA A 387 -14.63 -13.47 -24.44
CA ALA A 387 -15.80 -14.25 -24.80
C ALA A 387 -15.44 -15.64 -25.37
N ALA A 388 -14.36 -15.75 -26.15
CA ALA A 388 -13.86 -17.03 -26.63
C ALA A 388 -13.32 -17.94 -25.51
N ILE A 389 -12.66 -17.35 -24.49
CA ILE A 389 -12.25 -18.06 -23.27
C ILE A 389 -13.48 -18.55 -22.51
N THR A 390 -14.49 -17.68 -22.28
CA THR A 390 -15.77 -18.06 -21.66
C THR A 390 -16.42 -19.23 -22.40
N LYS A 391 -16.51 -19.18 -23.74
CA LYS A 391 -17.08 -20.26 -24.54
C LYS A 391 -16.33 -21.59 -24.35
N SER A 392 -14.99 -21.53 -24.27
CA SER A 392 -14.16 -22.72 -24.07
C SER A 392 -14.34 -23.33 -22.67
N LEU A 393 -14.43 -22.49 -21.64
CA LEU A 393 -14.72 -22.92 -20.27
C LEU A 393 -16.14 -23.50 -20.15
N ASN A 394 -17.14 -22.84 -20.72
CA ASN A 394 -18.52 -23.35 -20.74
C ASN A 394 -18.59 -24.74 -21.37
N LYS A 395 -17.87 -24.96 -22.48
CA LYS A 395 -17.78 -26.26 -23.13
C LYS A 395 -17.10 -27.30 -22.22
N LEU A 396 -16.02 -26.94 -21.54
CA LEU A 396 -15.33 -27.83 -20.60
C LEU A 396 -16.27 -28.27 -19.47
N PHE A 397 -16.93 -27.33 -18.79
CA PHE A 397 -17.86 -27.62 -17.71
C PHE A 397 -19.06 -28.44 -18.17
N ALA A 398 -19.61 -28.16 -19.35
CA ALA A 398 -20.71 -28.93 -19.91
C ALA A 398 -20.31 -30.36 -20.29
N CYS A 399 -19.10 -30.57 -20.81
CA CYS A 399 -18.59 -31.90 -21.16
C CYS A 399 -18.33 -32.77 -19.93
N GLU A 400 -17.72 -32.20 -18.88
CA GLU A 400 -17.40 -32.94 -17.66
C GLU A 400 -18.61 -33.10 -16.73
N ASN A 401 -19.64 -32.25 -16.87
CA ASN A 401 -20.84 -32.23 -16.03
C ASN A 401 -20.52 -32.17 -14.52
N VAL A 402 -19.61 -31.25 -14.17
CA VAL A 402 -19.09 -31.05 -12.80
C VAL A 402 -19.32 -29.62 -12.31
N SER A 403 -19.31 -29.43 -10.99
CA SER A 403 -19.49 -28.12 -10.35
C SER A 403 -18.19 -27.30 -10.25
N TYR A 404 -17.04 -27.95 -10.40
CA TYR A 404 -15.70 -27.36 -10.37
C TYR A 404 -14.76 -28.17 -11.27
N ILE A 405 -13.68 -27.53 -11.74
CA ILE A 405 -12.60 -28.19 -12.47
C ILE A 405 -11.30 -27.99 -11.70
N VAL A 406 -10.61 -29.07 -11.37
CA VAL A 406 -9.29 -28.97 -10.73
C VAL A 406 -8.28 -28.41 -11.72
N LEU A 407 -7.65 -27.30 -11.35
CA LEU A 407 -6.86 -26.49 -12.27
C LEU A 407 -5.59 -27.22 -12.75
N ARG A 408 -5.00 -28.06 -11.89
CA ARG A 408 -3.85 -28.92 -12.20
C ARG A 408 -4.19 -30.14 -13.05
N ASP A 409 -5.46 -30.53 -13.12
CA ASP A 409 -5.92 -31.72 -13.84
C ASP A 409 -6.41 -31.42 -15.27
N ILE A 410 -6.38 -30.15 -15.67
CA ILE A 410 -6.74 -29.76 -17.04
C ILE A 410 -5.70 -30.31 -18.02
N ALA A 411 -6.15 -31.19 -18.91
CA ALA A 411 -5.28 -31.79 -19.93
C ALA A 411 -4.62 -30.73 -20.82
N SER A 412 -3.33 -30.89 -21.11
CA SER A 412 -2.54 -29.95 -21.92
C SER A 412 -3.19 -29.63 -23.28
N LYS A 413 -3.79 -30.64 -23.93
CA LYS A 413 -4.51 -30.51 -25.21
C LYS A 413 -5.73 -29.57 -25.16
N TRP A 414 -6.34 -29.38 -23.98
CA TRP A 414 -7.49 -28.49 -23.84
C TRP A 414 -7.09 -27.03 -24.02
N PHE A 415 -5.88 -26.66 -23.57
CA PHE A 415 -5.36 -25.30 -23.74
C PHE A 415 -5.27 -24.86 -25.21
N SER A 416 -5.19 -25.80 -26.16
CA SER A 416 -5.25 -25.53 -27.60
C SER A 416 -6.64 -25.05 -28.08
N SER A 417 -7.70 -25.19 -27.28
CA SER A 417 -9.01 -24.62 -27.60
C SER A 417 -9.11 -23.13 -27.27
N LEU A 418 -8.16 -22.59 -26.50
CA LEU A 418 -8.13 -21.17 -26.15
C LEU A 418 -7.56 -20.32 -27.30
N PRO A 419 -7.86 -19.01 -27.35
CA PRO A 419 -7.37 -18.13 -28.40
C PRO A 419 -5.83 -18.13 -28.49
N THR A 420 -5.27 -18.21 -29.69
CA THR A 420 -3.80 -18.21 -29.88
C THR A 420 -3.16 -16.96 -29.28
N ILE A 421 -1.98 -17.12 -28.66
CA ILE A 421 -1.19 -16.02 -28.11
C ILE A 421 -0.12 -15.63 -29.15
N LYS A 422 0.19 -14.32 -29.25
CA LYS A 422 1.26 -13.84 -30.14
C LYS A 422 2.60 -14.47 -29.78
N GLY A 423 3.46 -14.68 -30.78
CA GLY A 423 4.80 -15.26 -30.58
C GLY A 423 4.83 -16.78 -30.39
N GLY A 424 3.73 -17.50 -30.71
CA GLY A 424 3.69 -18.96 -30.61
C GLY A 424 3.63 -19.51 -29.18
N LEU A 425 3.36 -18.64 -28.20
CA LEU A 425 3.24 -19.02 -26.80
C LEU A 425 1.97 -19.86 -26.58
N SER A 426 2.09 -20.86 -25.71
CA SER A 426 0.98 -21.75 -25.35
C SER A 426 0.30 -21.26 -24.07
N TRP A 427 -0.98 -21.56 -23.92
CA TRP A 427 -1.64 -21.32 -22.64
C TRP A 427 -1.12 -22.27 -21.57
N THR A 428 -1.00 -21.75 -20.35
CA THR A 428 -0.71 -22.53 -19.16
C THR A 428 -1.85 -22.39 -18.17
N ALA A 429 -1.95 -23.30 -17.21
CA ALA A 429 -2.94 -23.20 -16.15
C ALA A 429 -2.77 -21.91 -15.32
N LEU A 430 -1.53 -21.49 -15.08
CA LEU A 430 -1.24 -20.27 -14.33
C LEU A 430 -1.62 -19.01 -15.11
N LEU A 431 -1.38 -18.99 -16.43
CA LEU A 431 -1.82 -17.90 -17.28
C LEU A 431 -3.36 -17.79 -17.34
N LEU A 432 -4.05 -18.93 -17.41
CA LEU A 432 -5.51 -18.95 -17.33
C LEU A 432 -6.00 -18.38 -16.00
N GLN A 433 -5.41 -18.81 -14.88
CA GLN A 433 -5.71 -18.26 -13.55
C GLN A 433 -5.53 -16.74 -13.50
N GLU A 434 -4.40 -16.23 -13.99
CA GLU A 434 -4.12 -14.79 -14.01
C GLU A 434 -5.09 -14.02 -14.92
N THR A 435 -5.49 -14.63 -16.02
CA THR A 435 -6.50 -14.07 -16.93
C THR A 435 -7.85 -13.94 -16.23
N LEU A 436 -8.29 -14.97 -15.49
CA LEU A 436 -9.52 -14.91 -14.69
C LEU A 436 -9.45 -13.84 -13.58
N ARG A 437 -8.27 -13.67 -12.96
CA ARG A 437 -8.02 -12.62 -11.96
C ARG A 437 -8.18 -11.21 -12.54
N LEU A 438 -7.62 -10.96 -13.73
CA LEU A 438 -7.67 -9.64 -14.38
C LEU A 438 -8.98 -9.37 -15.13
N ARG A 439 -9.76 -10.39 -15.46
CA ARG A 439 -11.02 -10.29 -16.20
C ARG A 439 -12.15 -11.08 -15.51
N PRO A 440 -12.67 -10.59 -14.36
CA PRO A 440 -13.79 -11.23 -13.66
C PRO A 440 -15.05 -11.43 -14.52
N GLY A 441 -15.22 -10.62 -15.58
CA GLY A 441 -16.31 -10.71 -16.55
C GLY A 441 -16.32 -11.99 -17.40
N ILE A 442 -15.26 -12.81 -17.37
CA ILE A 442 -15.23 -14.12 -18.05
C ILE A 442 -16.28 -15.09 -17.45
N GLY A 443 -16.74 -14.84 -16.22
CA GLY A 443 -17.79 -15.63 -15.57
C GLY A 443 -17.28 -16.77 -14.69
N TYR A 444 -15.96 -16.86 -14.49
CA TYR A 444 -15.32 -17.90 -13.68
C TYR A 444 -14.32 -17.28 -12.71
N ARG A 445 -14.12 -17.95 -11.57
CA ARG A 445 -13.13 -17.60 -10.56
C ARG A 445 -12.28 -18.81 -10.17
N VAL A 446 -11.12 -18.55 -9.58
CA VAL A 446 -10.22 -19.57 -9.03
C VAL A 446 -10.40 -19.64 -7.51
N ILE A 447 -10.54 -20.87 -6.99
CA ILE A 447 -10.52 -21.18 -5.57
C ILE A 447 -9.09 -21.58 -5.19
N PHE A 448 -8.48 -20.82 -4.29
CA PHE A 448 -7.13 -21.07 -3.80
C PHE A 448 -7.15 -21.93 -2.54
N SER A 449 -6.12 -22.76 -2.35
CA SER A 449 -5.98 -23.63 -1.17
C SER A 449 -5.74 -22.89 0.15
N GLY A 450 -5.28 -21.63 0.12
CA GLY A 450 -5.02 -20.76 1.29
C GLY A 450 -3.67 -21.09 1.97
N LEU A 451 -2.99 -20.30 2.81
CA LEU A 451 -3.21 -19.08 3.61
C LEU A 451 -2.56 -17.82 2.99
N ASP A 452 -2.71 -16.67 3.66
CA ASP A 452 -1.83 -15.50 3.45
C ASP A 452 -0.35 -15.92 3.50
N GLY A 453 0.41 -15.57 2.46
CA GLY A 453 1.86 -15.84 2.39
C GLY A 453 2.27 -16.99 1.46
N GLN A 454 1.35 -17.66 0.77
CA GLN A 454 1.73 -18.50 -0.38
C GLN A 454 2.42 -17.68 -1.46
N ALA A 455 3.31 -18.33 -2.22
CA ALA A 455 3.95 -17.69 -3.36
C ALA A 455 2.86 -17.29 -4.38
N LEU A 456 2.96 -16.09 -4.94
CA LEU A 456 1.91 -15.53 -5.80
C LEU A 456 1.76 -16.28 -7.13
N ASP A 457 2.76 -17.07 -7.51
CA ASP A 457 2.78 -17.98 -8.65
C ASP A 457 2.30 -19.41 -8.30
N THR A 458 1.72 -19.61 -7.12
CA THR A 458 1.06 -20.88 -6.75
C THR A 458 -0.25 -21.01 -7.52
N LEU A 459 -0.46 -22.18 -8.12
CA LEU A 459 -1.69 -22.48 -8.82
C LEU A 459 -2.82 -22.73 -7.81
N GLY A 460 -3.99 -22.16 -8.06
CA GLY A 460 -5.19 -22.43 -7.27
C GLY A 460 -5.65 -23.87 -7.41
N ALA A 461 -6.51 -24.29 -6.48
CA ALA A 461 -7.02 -25.65 -6.42
C ALA A 461 -8.00 -25.95 -7.56
N ALA A 462 -8.95 -25.06 -7.83
CA ALA A 462 -9.98 -25.29 -8.84
C ALA A 462 -10.54 -24.01 -9.47
N ILE A 463 -11.10 -24.15 -10.67
CA ILE A 463 -11.97 -23.15 -11.30
C ILE A 463 -13.42 -23.48 -10.95
N VAL A 464 -14.21 -22.46 -10.66
CA VAL A 464 -15.67 -22.55 -10.49
C VAL A 464 -16.38 -21.42 -11.22
N PRO A 465 -17.62 -21.62 -11.68
CA PRO A 465 -18.47 -20.53 -12.17
C PRO A 465 -18.70 -19.47 -11.11
N ASN A 466 -18.89 -18.21 -11.50
CA ASN A 466 -19.07 -17.09 -10.57
C ASN A 466 -20.33 -17.23 -9.69
N GLU A 467 -21.35 -17.90 -10.21
CA GLU A 467 -22.61 -18.21 -9.55
C GLU A 467 -22.58 -19.50 -8.71
N SER A 468 -21.45 -20.22 -8.70
CA SER A 468 -21.29 -21.45 -7.91
C SER A 468 -21.40 -21.21 -6.40
N ASP A 469 -21.99 -22.17 -5.69
CA ASP A 469 -22.06 -22.26 -4.23
C ASP A 469 -20.70 -22.51 -3.57
N ILE A 470 -19.68 -22.91 -4.35
CA ILE A 470 -18.32 -23.16 -3.87
C ILE A 470 -17.57 -21.83 -3.72
N SER A 471 -17.64 -21.22 -2.55
CA SER A 471 -17.05 -19.88 -2.31
C SER A 471 -15.61 -19.90 -1.82
N CYS A 472 -15.19 -20.99 -1.16
CA CYS A 472 -13.87 -21.12 -0.53
C CYS A 472 -13.30 -22.53 -0.67
N PHE A 473 -12.05 -22.71 -0.23
CA PHE A 473 -11.38 -24.01 -0.27
C PHE A 473 -12.10 -25.08 0.56
N ALA A 474 -12.67 -24.70 1.70
CA ALA A 474 -13.44 -25.63 2.53
C ALA A 474 -14.70 -26.15 1.81
N ASP A 475 -15.38 -25.30 1.03
CA ASP A 475 -16.52 -25.72 0.21
C ASP A 475 -16.09 -26.74 -0.85
N LEU A 476 -14.98 -26.44 -1.54
CA LEU A 476 -14.42 -27.29 -2.59
C LEU A 476 -14.05 -28.67 -2.04
N VAL A 477 -13.31 -28.71 -0.92
CA VAL A 477 -12.89 -29.96 -0.28
C VAL A 477 -14.10 -30.74 0.23
N HIS A 478 -15.10 -30.08 0.81
CA HIS A 478 -16.30 -30.76 1.29
C HIS A 478 -17.09 -31.39 0.13
N ARG A 479 -17.26 -30.65 -0.98
CA ARG A 479 -17.90 -31.14 -2.21
C ARG A 479 -17.17 -32.37 -2.77
N TYR A 480 -15.84 -32.31 -2.85
CA TYR A 480 -15.02 -33.45 -3.25
C TYR A 480 -15.22 -34.67 -2.34
N CYS A 481 -15.24 -34.46 -1.02
CA CYS A 481 -15.45 -35.54 -0.05
C CYS A 481 -16.84 -36.17 -0.15
N GLN A 482 -17.86 -35.36 -0.48
CA GLN A 482 -19.22 -35.83 -0.76
C GLN A 482 -19.25 -36.72 -2.00
N GLU A 483 -18.66 -36.27 -3.11
CA GLU A 483 -18.59 -37.01 -4.37
C GLU A 483 -17.85 -38.35 -4.23
N ARG A 484 -16.80 -38.39 -3.39
CA ARG A 484 -16.03 -39.60 -3.06
C ARG A 484 -16.67 -40.49 -2.00
N LYS A 485 -17.83 -40.13 -1.45
CA LYS A 485 -18.53 -40.87 -0.38
C LYS A 485 -17.63 -41.11 0.85
N ILE A 486 -16.87 -40.10 1.25
CA ILE A 486 -15.97 -40.13 2.42
C ILE A 486 -16.41 -39.19 3.55
N LEU A 487 -17.60 -38.59 3.45
CA LEU A 487 -18.23 -37.90 4.58
C LEU A 487 -18.46 -38.86 5.75
N GLY A 488 -18.48 -38.32 6.98
CA GLY A 488 -18.61 -39.08 8.22
C GLY A 488 -17.32 -39.77 8.68
N LYS A 489 -16.36 -40.01 7.77
CA LYS A 489 -15.10 -40.70 8.08
C LYS A 489 -14.19 -39.84 8.96
N LYS A 490 -13.52 -40.51 9.89
CA LYS A 490 -12.37 -39.99 10.64
C LYS A 490 -11.10 -40.59 10.03
N MET A 491 -10.14 -39.74 9.69
CA MET A 491 -8.87 -40.13 9.06
C MET A 491 -7.73 -39.28 9.57
N ALA A 492 -6.49 -39.65 9.23
CA ALA A 492 -5.34 -38.80 9.50
C ALA A 492 -5.41 -37.53 8.64
N THR A 493 -5.00 -36.38 9.18
CA THR A 493 -4.98 -35.11 8.45
C THR A 493 -4.06 -35.19 7.22
N GLU A 494 -2.92 -35.88 7.33
CA GLU A 494 -2.01 -36.09 6.20
C GLU A 494 -2.59 -37.06 5.15
N GLU A 495 -3.45 -38.00 5.56
CA GLU A 495 -4.19 -38.85 4.62
C GLU A 495 -5.15 -38.00 3.78
N LEU A 496 -5.93 -37.10 4.41
CA LEU A 496 -6.76 -36.15 3.68
C LEU A 496 -5.91 -35.23 2.77
N ARG A 497 -4.78 -34.71 3.25
CA ARG A 497 -3.89 -33.87 2.44
C ARG A 497 -3.37 -34.62 1.22
N THR A 498 -2.99 -35.88 1.39
CA THR A 498 -2.52 -36.75 0.31
C THR A 498 -3.62 -36.96 -0.73
N LEU A 499 -4.85 -37.24 -0.31
CA LEU A 499 -6.00 -37.35 -1.22
C LEU A 499 -6.21 -36.07 -2.04
N LEU A 500 -6.09 -34.88 -1.42
CA LEU A 500 -6.23 -33.59 -2.11
C LEU A 500 -5.07 -33.31 -3.07
N ARG A 501 -3.85 -33.74 -2.74
CA ARG A 501 -2.68 -33.64 -3.61
C ARG A 501 -2.81 -34.55 -4.82
N ASP A 502 -3.25 -35.79 -4.61
CA ASP A 502 -3.35 -36.80 -5.66
C ASP A 502 -4.39 -36.44 -6.73
N VAL A 503 -5.40 -35.63 -6.37
CA VAL A 503 -6.36 -35.08 -7.34
C VAL A 503 -5.98 -33.71 -7.88
N GLY A 504 -4.83 -33.15 -7.50
CA GLY A 504 -4.33 -31.88 -8.00
C GLY A 504 -4.91 -30.62 -7.35
N MET A 505 -5.62 -30.74 -6.22
CA MET A 505 -6.06 -29.55 -5.46
C MET A 505 -4.91 -28.93 -4.64
N LEU A 506 -3.84 -29.69 -4.39
CA LEU A 506 -2.61 -29.27 -3.71
C LEU A 506 -1.38 -29.81 -4.46
N GLU A 507 -0.22 -29.20 -4.25
CA GLU A 507 1.06 -29.71 -4.76
C GLU A 507 2.14 -29.71 -3.67
N GLY A 508 3.08 -30.66 -3.77
CA GLY A 508 4.27 -30.72 -2.92
C GLY A 508 3.96 -30.60 -1.42
N ASN A 509 4.53 -29.55 -0.80
CA ASN A 509 4.42 -29.26 0.63
C ASN A 509 3.29 -28.29 0.97
N GLU A 510 2.41 -27.95 0.02
CA GLU A 510 1.25 -27.11 0.29
C GLU A 510 0.45 -27.66 1.47
N LEU A 511 0.15 -26.79 2.43
CA LEU A 511 -0.66 -27.06 3.61
C LEU A 511 -0.18 -28.18 4.54
N ILE A 512 1.05 -28.68 4.42
CA ILE A 512 1.59 -29.82 5.21
C ILE A 512 1.37 -29.66 6.74
N TYR A 513 1.51 -28.44 7.26
CA TYR A 513 1.25 -28.13 8.68
C TYR A 513 0.02 -27.25 8.91
N ASN A 514 -0.69 -26.88 7.85
CA ASN A 514 -1.68 -25.80 7.89
C ASN A 514 -3.05 -26.18 7.29
N LEU A 515 -3.27 -27.44 6.91
CA LEU A 515 -4.56 -27.89 6.35
C LEU A 515 -5.74 -27.55 7.26
N HIS A 516 -5.57 -27.69 8.59
CA HIS A 516 -6.58 -27.32 9.58
C HIS A 516 -6.94 -25.83 9.61
N LYS A 517 -6.03 -24.95 9.19
CA LYS A 517 -6.29 -23.51 9.08
C LYS A 517 -7.00 -23.18 7.77
N ALA A 518 -6.61 -23.83 6.68
CA ALA A 518 -7.24 -23.69 5.37
C ALA A 518 -8.68 -24.24 5.35
N LEU A 519 -8.94 -25.30 6.13
CA LEU A 519 -10.25 -25.93 6.31
C LEU A 519 -10.89 -25.53 7.65
N LYS A 520 -10.65 -24.31 8.12
CA LYS A 520 -11.25 -23.81 9.36
C LYS A 520 -12.74 -23.50 9.15
N ASP A 521 -13.54 -24.55 9.16
CA ASP A 521 -14.96 -24.55 8.86
C ASP A 521 -15.67 -25.62 9.72
N TYR A 522 -16.94 -25.40 10.02
CA TYR A 522 -17.71 -26.28 10.91
C TYR A 522 -17.86 -27.71 10.36
N ARG A 523 -17.72 -27.91 9.05
CA ARG A 523 -17.79 -29.22 8.38
C ARG A 523 -16.56 -30.09 8.62
N PHE A 524 -15.48 -29.55 9.20
CA PHE A 524 -14.25 -30.28 9.49
C PHE A 524 -13.89 -30.21 10.97
N ALA A 525 -13.94 -31.35 11.66
CA ALA A 525 -13.56 -31.45 13.07
C ALA A 525 -12.13 -31.99 13.19
N PHE A 526 -11.18 -31.10 13.47
CA PHE A 526 -9.79 -31.46 13.76
C PHE A 526 -9.62 -31.84 15.23
N THR A 527 -8.92 -32.95 15.48
CA THR A 527 -8.64 -33.50 16.83
C THR A 527 -7.19 -33.97 16.91
N ASP A 528 -6.73 -34.34 18.11
CA ASP A 528 -5.38 -34.87 18.35
C ASP A 528 -4.28 -33.91 17.82
N GLU A 529 -4.27 -32.67 18.34
CA GLU A 529 -3.34 -31.62 17.89
C GLU A 529 -3.41 -31.33 16.38
N ASN A 530 -4.59 -31.49 15.78
CA ASN A 530 -4.85 -31.40 14.33
C ASN A 530 -4.27 -32.55 13.48
N ARG A 531 -3.84 -33.66 14.09
CA ARG A 531 -3.34 -34.85 13.38
C ARG A 531 -4.47 -35.71 12.82
N MET A 532 -5.69 -35.58 13.36
CA MET A 532 -6.86 -36.32 12.92
C MET A 532 -7.96 -35.36 12.48
N VAL A 533 -8.69 -35.71 11.43
CA VAL A 533 -9.84 -34.94 10.92
C VAL A 533 -11.06 -35.85 10.77
N LYS A 534 -12.22 -35.38 11.22
CA LYS A 534 -13.53 -35.96 10.91
C LYS A 534 -14.29 -35.01 9.98
N ILE A 535 -14.72 -35.53 8.84
CA ILE A 535 -15.48 -34.77 7.84
C ILE A 535 -16.97 -34.96 8.14
N LEU A 536 -17.70 -33.88 8.41
CA LEU A 536 -19.09 -33.95 8.85
C LEU A 536 -20.05 -34.01 7.66
N GLU A 537 -21.16 -34.73 7.83
CA GLU A 537 -22.21 -34.87 6.81
C GLU A 537 -23.12 -33.64 6.70
N ARG A 538 -23.13 -32.78 7.73
CA ARG A 538 -23.91 -31.55 7.78
C ARG A 538 -23.09 -30.42 8.38
#